data_AF-E1QNM8-F1
#
_entry.id   AF-E1QNM8-F1
#
_cell.length_a   1.000
_cell.length_b   1.000
_cell.length_c   1.000
_cell.angle_alpha   90.00
_cell.angle_beta   90.00
_cell.angle_gamma   90.00
#
_symmetry.space_group_name_H-M   'P 1'
#
loop_
_entity.id
_entity.type
_entity.pdbx_description
1 polymer ?
#
loop_
_entity_poly.entity_id
_entity_poly.type
_entity_poly.pdbx_seq_one_letter_code
_entity_poly.pdbx_strand_id
1 'polypeptide(L)'
;MREPHNLIIRYVVAYVILTLFTLFILLIRSIGTYLIAIFVIPTAALITTILISNLIRYRSSIVADVLRSLVAPSLFIYLLIGGLTSILIVNYREYSSIINYLMNFLALVIIGAIVNRYSTRQMIGIGFTESLLKYLSYFFVFLGLGYLFGAIYLPLFYPFAAVSIVYLVLTSATVIESRGINVRGVIGNSRPLALAAFGIGLLYSLLSIPKPSIWNTYILIVFIIIASTSIIYAGYKLYISGLEVVESIEEELYEKHRREIKVVPSPEYSLFEEAVREFVVNGKKDKLIAYLVHELTNDGLDYKMIIDKLDKLINYSSVVTCKRVNRRILEMEVRDRINLINELLNELLSNKNT
;
A
#
# COMPACT_ATOMS: atom_id res chain seq x y z
N MET A 1 24.31 22.19 -36.75
CA MET A 1 24.21 23.36 -35.84
C MET A 1 23.11 24.39 -36.21
N ARG A 2 22.05 24.05 -36.97
CA ARG A 2 20.97 25.00 -37.37
C ARG A 2 19.68 24.95 -36.52
N GLU A 3 19.48 23.94 -35.69
CA GLU A 3 18.25 23.77 -34.89
C GLU A 3 18.02 24.77 -33.73
N PRO A 4 19.05 25.24 -32.97
CA PRO A 4 18.77 26.09 -31.81
C PRO A 4 18.31 27.51 -32.21
N HIS A 5 18.79 28.05 -33.34
CA HIS A 5 18.39 29.37 -33.82
C HIS A 5 16.91 29.43 -34.22
N ASN A 6 16.41 28.43 -34.94
CA ASN A 6 15.01 28.39 -35.35
C ASN A 6 14.04 28.24 -34.17
N LEU A 7 14.46 27.58 -33.08
CA LEU A 7 13.67 27.49 -31.86
C LEU A 7 13.56 28.84 -31.17
N ILE A 8 14.67 29.55 -30.96
CA ILE A 8 14.68 30.87 -30.30
C ILE A 8 13.83 31.87 -31.09
N ILE A 9 13.94 31.89 -32.42
CA ILE A 9 13.14 32.79 -33.27
C ILE A 9 11.63 32.56 -33.08
N ARG A 10 11.16 31.30 -32.98
CA ARG A 10 9.74 31.00 -32.72
C ARG A 10 9.26 31.55 -31.39
N TYR A 11 10.06 31.47 -30.34
CA TYR A 11 9.73 32.03 -29.03
C TYR A 11 9.73 33.55 -29.04
N VAL A 12 10.72 34.17 -29.71
CA VAL A 12 10.76 35.64 -29.88
C VAL A 12 9.52 36.12 -30.61
N VAL A 13 9.11 35.47 -31.71
CA VAL A 13 7.86 35.80 -32.42
C VAL A 13 6.64 35.63 -31.51
N ALA A 14 6.57 34.56 -30.73
CA ALA A 14 5.47 34.34 -29.79
C ALA A 14 5.40 35.43 -28.70
N TYR A 15 6.53 35.86 -28.14
CA TYR A 15 6.58 36.97 -27.19
C TYR A 15 6.21 38.30 -27.86
N VAL A 16 6.68 38.59 -29.06
CA VAL A 16 6.33 39.81 -29.80
C VAL A 16 4.82 39.87 -30.03
N ILE A 17 4.19 38.78 -30.48
CA ILE A 17 2.74 38.69 -30.63
C ILE A 17 2.04 38.92 -29.28
N LEU A 18 2.53 38.28 -28.20
CA LEU A 18 1.94 38.39 -26.87
C LEU A 18 2.07 39.81 -26.30
N THR A 19 3.20 40.49 -26.50
CA THR A 19 3.42 41.88 -26.10
C THR A 19 2.53 42.84 -26.91
N LEU A 20 2.43 42.67 -28.23
CA LEU A 20 1.52 43.45 -29.07
C LEU A 20 0.06 43.26 -28.67
N PHE A 21 -0.35 42.02 -28.40
CA PHE A 21 -1.68 41.70 -27.91
C PHE A 21 -1.95 42.31 -26.53
N THR A 22 -0.96 42.30 -25.63
CA THR A 22 -1.06 42.94 -24.31
C THR A 22 -1.24 44.45 -24.44
N LEU A 23 -0.43 45.10 -25.27
CA LEU A 23 -0.54 46.54 -25.55
C LEU A 23 -1.90 46.90 -26.15
N PHE A 24 -2.40 46.08 -27.08
CA PHE A 24 -3.73 46.26 -27.66
C PHE A 24 -4.84 46.13 -26.62
N ILE A 25 -4.76 45.12 -25.74
CA ILE A 25 -5.75 44.89 -24.69
C ILE A 25 -5.75 46.02 -23.64
N LEU A 26 -4.58 46.58 -23.31
CA LEU A 26 -4.47 47.70 -22.37
C LEU A 26 -5.25 48.95 -22.83
N LEU A 27 -5.44 49.12 -24.15
CA LEU A 27 -6.27 50.20 -24.70
C LEU A 27 -7.75 50.08 -24.30
N ILE A 28 -8.20 48.87 -23.93
CA ILE A 28 -9.59 48.55 -23.52
C ILE A 28 -9.82 48.84 -22.00
N ARG A 29 -8.89 49.56 -21.34
CA ARG A 29 -8.97 50.00 -19.93
C ARG A 29 -9.29 48.85 -18.95
N SER A 30 -10.41 48.93 -18.22
CA SER A 30 -10.74 48.05 -17.09
C SER A 30 -11.03 46.60 -17.50
N ILE A 31 -11.58 46.37 -18.70
CA ILE A 31 -11.75 45.02 -19.24
C ILE A 31 -10.39 44.45 -19.63
N GLY A 32 -9.47 45.32 -20.06
CA GLY A 32 -8.13 44.94 -20.48
C GLY A 32 -7.33 44.24 -19.39
N THR A 33 -7.37 44.74 -18.16
CA THR A 33 -6.65 44.13 -17.02
C THR A 33 -7.14 42.71 -16.72
N TYR A 34 -8.43 42.44 -16.88
CA TYR A 34 -9.00 41.10 -16.68
C TYR A 34 -8.61 40.12 -17.79
N LEU A 35 -8.61 40.58 -19.05
CA LEU A 35 -8.17 39.78 -20.19
C LEU A 35 -6.67 39.44 -20.09
N ILE A 36 -5.84 40.36 -19.55
CA ILE A 36 -4.43 40.09 -19.27
C ILE A 36 -4.29 38.99 -18.21
N ALA A 37 -5.07 39.07 -17.12
CA ALA A 37 -5.03 38.08 -16.06
C ALA A 37 -5.49 36.68 -16.51
N ILE A 38 -6.52 36.58 -17.36
CA ILE A 38 -7.04 35.28 -17.84
C ILE A 38 -6.19 34.69 -18.97
N PHE A 39 -5.73 35.50 -19.91
CA PHE A 39 -5.15 34.98 -21.17
C PHE A 39 -3.65 35.24 -21.27
N VAL A 40 -3.21 36.46 -21.00
CA VAL A 40 -1.81 36.85 -21.25
C VAL A 40 -0.88 36.20 -20.22
N ILE A 41 -1.19 36.31 -18.92
CA ILE A 41 -0.33 35.78 -17.85
C ILE A 41 -0.20 34.24 -17.94
N PRO A 42 -1.29 33.45 -18.06
CA PRO A 42 -1.17 32.00 -18.17
C PRO A 42 -0.42 31.59 -19.44
N THR A 43 -0.69 32.24 -20.58
CA THR A 43 -0.02 31.93 -21.84
C THR A 43 1.47 32.27 -21.79
N ALA A 44 1.85 33.40 -21.17
CA ALA A 44 3.25 33.75 -20.95
C ALA A 44 3.94 32.71 -20.04
N ALA A 45 3.29 32.27 -18.96
CA ALA A 45 3.81 31.22 -18.08
C ALA A 45 3.98 29.87 -18.80
N LEU A 46 3.05 29.52 -19.70
CA LEU A 46 3.15 28.32 -20.53
C LEU A 46 4.36 28.41 -21.48
N ILE A 47 4.46 29.50 -22.24
CA ILE A 47 5.53 29.71 -23.23
C ILE A 47 6.90 29.76 -22.56
N THR A 48 7.04 30.50 -21.46
CA THR A 48 8.28 30.57 -20.65
C THR A 48 8.70 29.19 -20.17
N THR A 49 7.78 28.41 -19.59
CA THR A 49 8.10 27.08 -19.07
C THR A 49 8.51 26.10 -20.18
N ILE A 50 7.86 26.15 -21.35
CA ILE A 50 8.25 25.33 -22.50
C ILE A 50 9.61 25.78 -23.07
N LEU A 51 9.90 27.08 -23.10
CA LEU A 51 11.21 27.60 -23.48
C LEU A 51 12.29 27.08 -22.53
N ILE A 52 12.08 27.19 -21.22
CA ILE A 52 13.00 26.65 -20.19
C ILE A 52 13.21 25.15 -20.38
N SER A 53 12.13 24.39 -20.62
CA SER A 53 12.22 22.96 -20.94
C SER A 53 13.14 22.68 -22.14
N ASN A 54 12.97 23.41 -23.25
CA ASN A 54 13.79 23.21 -24.45
C ASN A 54 15.26 23.59 -24.23
N LEU A 55 15.54 24.60 -23.41
CA LEU A 55 16.91 24.97 -23.04
C LEU A 55 17.58 23.90 -22.16
N ILE A 56 16.83 23.30 -21.23
CA ILE A 56 17.34 22.26 -20.31
C ILE A 56 17.39 20.88 -20.98
N ARG A 57 16.70 20.67 -22.12
CA ARG A 57 16.64 19.38 -22.83
C ARG A 57 18.01 18.77 -23.12
N TYR A 58 19.03 19.59 -23.36
CA TYR A 58 20.41 19.15 -23.59
C TYR A 58 21.10 18.60 -22.33
N ARG A 59 20.66 19.04 -21.13
CA ARG A 59 21.21 18.58 -19.83
C ARG A 59 20.41 17.42 -19.24
N SER A 60 19.10 17.42 -19.38
CA SER A 60 18.24 16.34 -18.89
C SER A 60 16.96 16.25 -19.72
N SER A 61 16.83 15.16 -20.48
CA SER A 61 15.64 14.88 -21.29
C SER A 61 14.39 14.65 -20.42
N ILE A 62 14.56 13.98 -19.28
CA ILE A 62 13.48 13.67 -18.33
C ILE A 62 12.92 14.95 -17.71
N VAL A 63 13.80 15.83 -17.19
CA VAL A 63 13.36 17.10 -16.59
C VAL A 63 12.70 18.00 -17.63
N ALA A 64 13.25 18.05 -18.85
CA ALA A 64 12.63 18.79 -19.94
C ALA A 64 11.24 18.27 -20.29
N ASP A 65 11.05 16.95 -20.36
CA ASP A 65 9.72 16.37 -20.62
C ASP A 65 8.74 16.65 -19.48
N VAL A 66 9.14 16.50 -18.21
CA VAL A 66 8.30 16.86 -17.06
C VAL A 66 7.90 18.34 -17.11
N LEU A 67 8.84 19.24 -17.39
CA LEU A 67 8.55 20.67 -17.48
C LEU A 67 7.54 20.98 -18.59
N ARG A 68 7.68 20.33 -19.76
CA ARG A 68 6.84 20.61 -20.93
C ARG A 68 5.47 19.94 -20.85
N SER A 69 5.43 18.69 -20.41
CA SER A 69 4.26 17.82 -20.50
C SER A 69 3.41 17.83 -19.23
N LEU A 70 3.98 18.27 -18.10
CA LEU A 70 3.31 18.30 -16.79
C LEU A 70 3.30 19.71 -16.19
N VAL A 71 4.47 20.31 -15.94
CA VAL A 71 4.55 21.60 -15.21
C VAL A 71 3.92 22.75 -16.01
N ALA A 72 4.26 22.90 -17.29
CA ALA A 72 3.75 23.97 -18.14
C ALA A 72 2.21 23.96 -18.24
N PRO A 73 1.53 22.84 -18.58
CA PRO A 73 0.07 22.80 -18.61
C PRO A 73 -0.56 22.95 -17.22
N SER A 74 0.02 22.41 -16.15
CA SER A 74 -0.50 22.60 -14.79
C SER A 74 -0.41 24.05 -14.32
N LEU A 75 0.71 24.74 -14.60
CA LEU A 75 0.90 26.15 -14.27
C LEU A 75 -0.06 27.04 -15.07
N PHE A 76 -0.25 26.74 -16.36
CA PHE A 76 -1.24 27.42 -17.19
C PHE A 76 -2.64 27.33 -16.59
N ILE A 77 -3.09 26.11 -16.24
CA ILE A 77 -4.41 25.89 -15.64
C ILE A 77 -4.54 26.61 -14.29
N TYR A 78 -3.53 26.52 -13.44
CA TYR A 78 -3.53 27.19 -12.14
C TYR A 78 -3.70 28.71 -12.28
N LEU A 79 -2.94 29.34 -13.17
CA LEU A 79 -3.01 30.78 -13.39
C LEU A 79 -4.30 31.21 -14.09
N LEU A 80 -4.78 30.43 -15.07
CA LEU A 80 -6.04 30.69 -15.77
C LEU A 80 -7.22 30.68 -14.79
N ILE A 81 -7.28 29.64 -13.95
CA ILE A 81 -8.32 29.53 -12.92
C ILE A 81 -8.15 30.64 -11.88
N GLY A 82 -6.92 30.97 -11.45
CA GLY A 82 -6.67 32.10 -10.55
C GLY A 82 -7.15 33.45 -11.12
N GLY A 83 -6.92 33.69 -12.41
CA GLY A 83 -7.43 34.87 -13.12
C GLY A 83 -8.96 34.92 -13.16
N LEU A 84 -9.60 33.80 -13.51
CA LEU A 84 -11.07 33.67 -13.49
C LEU A 84 -11.64 33.85 -12.07
N THR A 85 -11.00 33.27 -11.06
CA THR A 85 -11.39 33.40 -9.65
C THR A 85 -11.37 34.86 -9.22
N SER A 86 -10.30 35.58 -9.57
CA SER A 86 -10.15 37.00 -9.23
C SER A 86 -11.30 37.84 -9.81
N ILE A 87 -11.71 37.58 -11.05
CA ILE A 87 -12.83 38.27 -11.70
C ILE A 87 -14.16 37.94 -11.03
N LEU A 88 -14.40 36.66 -10.74
CA LEU A 88 -15.60 36.22 -10.06
C LEU A 88 -15.71 36.86 -8.66
N ILE A 89 -14.61 36.91 -7.90
CA ILE A 89 -14.59 37.53 -6.57
C ILE A 89 -14.88 39.04 -6.64
N VAL A 90 -14.35 39.75 -7.64
CA VAL A 90 -14.62 41.18 -7.79
C VAL A 90 -16.11 41.44 -8.03
N ASN A 91 -16.78 40.62 -8.83
CA ASN A 91 -18.19 40.78 -9.16
C ASN A 91 -19.15 40.16 -8.13
N TYR A 92 -18.71 39.15 -7.38
CA TYR A 92 -19.52 38.38 -6.44
C TYR A 92 -18.83 38.26 -5.07
N ARG A 93 -18.44 39.40 -4.50
CA ARG A 93 -17.60 39.50 -3.30
C ARG A 93 -18.18 38.75 -2.08
N GLU A 94 -19.49 38.77 -1.93
CA GLU A 94 -20.21 38.07 -0.85
C GLU A 94 -20.02 36.55 -0.90
N TYR A 95 -19.80 35.99 -2.10
CA TYR A 95 -19.58 34.56 -2.33
C TYR A 95 -18.10 34.18 -2.48
N SER A 96 -17.18 35.11 -2.16
CA SER A 96 -15.74 34.93 -2.39
C SER A 96 -15.17 33.64 -1.80
N SER A 97 -15.59 33.23 -0.60
CA SER A 97 -15.18 31.97 0.01
C SER A 97 -15.60 30.77 -0.85
N ILE A 98 -16.87 30.68 -1.22
CA ILE A 98 -17.41 29.56 -2.01
C ILE A 98 -16.74 29.51 -3.39
N ILE A 99 -16.57 30.67 -4.04
CA ILE A 99 -15.88 30.79 -5.32
C ILE A 99 -14.45 30.26 -5.21
N ASN A 100 -13.70 30.65 -4.16
CA ASN A 100 -12.36 30.13 -3.92
C ASN A 100 -12.34 28.61 -3.76
N TYR A 101 -13.28 28.04 -3.00
CA TYR A 101 -13.35 26.59 -2.82
C TYR A 101 -13.62 25.87 -4.16
N LEU A 102 -14.63 26.29 -4.91
CA LEU A 102 -14.99 25.66 -6.18
C LEU A 102 -13.91 25.81 -7.24
N MET A 103 -13.25 26.97 -7.32
CA MET A 103 -12.17 27.20 -8.28
C MET A 103 -10.91 26.41 -7.92
N ASN A 104 -10.56 26.30 -6.63
CA ASN A 104 -9.47 25.41 -6.20
C ASN A 104 -9.77 23.94 -6.48
N PHE A 105 -11.02 23.48 -6.26
CA PHE A 105 -11.45 22.14 -6.67
C PHE A 105 -11.20 21.91 -8.16
N LEU A 106 -11.68 22.83 -9.01
CA LEU A 106 -11.52 22.73 -10.46
C LEU A 106 -10.03 22.66 -10.86
N ALA A 107 -9.20 23.55 -10.31
CA ALA A 107 -7.77 23.57 -10.60
C ALA A 107 -7.08 22.26 -10.23
N LEU A 108 -7.31 21.79 -9.00
CA LEU A 108 -6.63 20.61 -8.48
C LEU A 108 -7.08 19.33 -9.19
N VAL A 109 -8.35 19.21 -9.55
CA VAL A 109 -8.84 18.05 -10.33
C VAL A 109 -8.24 18.03 -11.73
N ILE A 110 -8.19 19.17 -12.42
CA ILE A 110 -7.59 19.24 -13.76
C ILE A 110 -6.08 18.97 -13.69
N ILE A 111 -5.37 19.54 -12.71
CA ILE A 111 -3.95 19.26 -12.48
C ILE A 111 -3.74 17.78 -12.18
N GLY A 112 -4.55 17.19 -11.31
CA GLY A 112 -4.53 15.76 -11.02
C GLY A 112 -4.73 14.91 -12.28
N ALA A 113 -5.67 15.27 -13.14
CA ALA A 113 -5.89 14.59 -14.42
C ALA A 113 -4.70 14.71 -15.38
N ILE A 114 -4.05 15.88 -15.45
CA ILE A 114 -2.82 16.09 -16.22
C ILE A 114 -1.70 15.18 -15.71
N VAL A 115 -1.49 15.13 -14.39
CA VAL A 115 -0.49 14.28 -13.74
C VAL A 115 -0.76 12.79 -14.02
N ASN A 116 -2.02 12.36 -13.89
CA ASN A 116 -2.41 10.98 -14.16
C ASN A 116 -2.16 10.61 -15.64
N ARG A 117 -2.57 11.48 -16.57
CA ARG A 117 -2.35 11.26 -18.01
C ARG A 117 -0.87 11.17 -18.35
N TYR A 118 -0.03 11.98 -17.69
CA TYR A 118 1.42 11.91 -17.84
C TYR A 118 1.98 10.59 -17.29
N SER A 119 1.50 10.15 -16.12
CA SER A 119 1.84 8.85 -15.52
C SER A 119 1.57 7.69 -16.48
N THR A 120 0.39 7.63 -17.09
CA THR A 120 0.02 6.56 -18.03
C THR A 120 0.91 6.54 -19.28
N ARG A 121 1.39 7.70 -19.74
CA ARG A 121 2.33 7.77 -20.87
C ARG A 121 3.73 7.27 -20.52
N GLN A 122 4.15 7.46 -19.28
CA GLN A 122 5.46 7.04 -18.75
C GLN A 122 5.54 5.54 -18.40
N MET A 123 4.40 4.82 -18.37
CA MET A 123 4.34 3.35 -18.13
C MET A 123 5.25 2.52 -19.05
N ILE A 124 5.62 3.06 -20.22
CA ILE A 124 6.42 2.36 -21.24
C ILE A 124 7.94 2.50 -20.96
N GLY A 125 8.37 3.41 -20.09
CA GLY A 125 9.79 3.78 -19.94
C GLY A 125 10.45 3.37 -18.62
N ILE A 126 9.83 3.67 -17.46
CA ILE A 126 10.47 3.55 -16.14
C ILE A 126 9.39 3.27 -15.06
N GLY A 127 9.28 2.03 -14.57
CA GLY A 127 8.19 1.61 -13.66
C GLY A 127 8.13 2.33 -12.29
N PHE A 128 9.25 2.90 -11.83
CA PHE A 128 9.32 3.61 -10.55
C PHE A 128 8.59 4.98 -10.59
N THR A 129 8.69 5.71 -11.70
CA THR A 129 8.06 7.05 -11.85
C THR A 129 6.55 6.99 -11.93
N GLU A 130 5.98 5.85 -12.30
CA GLU A 130 4.53 5.66 -12.42
C GLU A 130 3.84 5.74 -11.06
N SER A 131 4.33 4.99 -10.06
CA SER A 131 3.70 4.95 -8.74
C SER A 131 3.78 6.30 -8.04
N LEU A 132 4.91 7.00 -8.20
CA LEU A 132 5.09 8.38 -7.73
C LEU A 132 4.04 9.32 -8.34
N LEU A 133 3.94 9.36 -9.66
CA LEU A 133 3.01 10.26 -10.37
C LEU A 133 1.55 9.90 -10.08
N LYS A 134 1.22 8.61 -9.95
CA LYS A 134 -0.11 8.15 -9.58
C LYS A 134 -0.52 8.61 -8.18
N TYR A 135 0.35 8.47 -7.18
CA TYR A 135 0.07 9.00 -5.84
C TYR A 135 -0.01 10.51 -5.82
N LEU A 136 0.84 11.20 -6.59
CA LEU A 136 0.77 12.65 -6.73
C LEU A 136 -0.57 13.09 -7.37
N SER A 137 -1.06 12.35 -8.37
CA SER A 137 -2.40 12.58 -8.93
C SER A 137 -3.48 12.39 -7.88
N TYR A 138 -3.43 11.34 -7.08
CA TYR A 138 -4.41 11.10 -6.01
C TYR A 138 -4.36 12.19 -4.95
N PHE A 139 -3.19 12.69 -4.58
CA PHE A 139 -3.06 13.86 -3.71
C PHE A 139 -3.88 15.05 -4.26
N PHE A 140 -3.67 15.43 -5.52
CA PHE A 140 -4.39 16.56 -6.12
C PHE A 140 -5.89 16.32 -6.20
N VAL A 141 -6.33 15.12 -6.62
CA VAL A 141 -7.76 14.80 -6.74
C VAL A 141 -8.45 14.81 -5.37
N PHE A 142 -7.88 14.16 -4.36
CA PHE A 142 -8.46 14.13 -3.02
C PHE A 142 -8.42 15.49 -2.34
N LEU A 143 -7.35 16.27 -2.52
CA LEU A 143 -7.33 17.64 -2.01
C LEU A 143 -8.41 18.49 -2.71
N GLY A 144 -8.56 18.35 -4.03
CA GLY A 144 -9.64 18.97 -4.80
C GLY A 144 -11.02 18.60 -4.25
N LEU A 145 -11.30 17.31 -4.02
CA LEU A 145 -12.55 16.86 -3.39
C LEU A 145 -12.74 17.50 -2.01
N GLY A 146 -11.67 17.62 -1.23
CA GLY A 146 -11.69 18.38 0.03
C GLY A 146 -12.22 19.79 -0.18
N TYR A 147 -11.70 20.53 -1.16
CA TYR A 147 -12.21 21.87 -1.48
C TYR A 147 -13.68 21.86 -1.93
N LEU A 148 -14.12 20.89 -2.73
CA LEU A 148 -15.52 20.77 -3.16
C LEU A 148 -16.47 20.59 -1.95
N PHE A 149 -16.16 19.62 -1.08
CA PHE A 149 -16.99 19.35 0.09
C PHE A 149 -16.87 20.46 1.15
N GLY A 150 -15.69 21.09 1.27
CA GLY A 150 -15.48 22.27 2.10
C GLY A 150 -16.31 23.48 1.65
N ALA A 151 -16.64 23.59 0.36
CA ALA A 151 -17.55 24.60 -0.17
C ALA A 151 -18.98 24.44 0.37
N ILE A 152 -19.42 23.19 0.57
CA ILE A 152 -20.73 22.86 1.12
C ILE A 152 -20.71 23.09 2.63
N TYR A 153 -19.73 22.51 3.32
CA TYR A 153 -19.57 22.62 4.75
C TYR A 153 -18.13 22.36 5.16
N LEU A 154 -17.48 23.35 5.80
CA LEU A 154 -16.04 23.33 6.07
C LEU A 154 -15.53 22.04 6.75
N PRO A 155 -16.21 21.47 7.77
CA PRO A 155 -15.78 20.19 8.35
C PRO A 155 -15.66 19.03 7.35
N LEU A 156 -16.46 19.00 6.28
CA LEU A 156 -16.39 17.94 5.26
C LEU A 156 -15.12 18.02 4.40
N PHE A 157 -14.29 19.05 4.55
CA PHE A 157 -12.95 19.14 3.95
C PHE A 157 -11.99 18.07 4.52
N TYR A 158 -12.04 17.84 5.84
CA TYR A 158 -11.01 17.09 6.57
C TYR A 158 -10.86 15.61 6.18
N PRO A 159 -11.94 14.83 5.89
CA PRO A 159 -11.81 13.44 5.44
C PRO A 159 -10.95 13.32 4.18
N PHE A 160 -11.18 14.19 3.20
CA PHE A 160 -10.45 14.16 1.93
C PHE A 160 -9.06 14.78 2.05
N ALA A 161 -8.90 15.82 2.87
CA ALA A 161 -7.60 16.40 3.15
C ALA A 161 -6.66 15.40 3.84
N ALA A 162 -7.15 14.63 4.82
CA ALA A 162 -6.38 13.58 5.48
C ALA A 162 -5.91 12.51 4.48
N VAL A 163 -6.79 12.08 3.57
CA VAL A 163 -6.43 11.17 2.47
C VAL A 163 -5.38 11.77 1.54
N SER A 164 -5.51 13.05 1.19
CA SER A 164 -4.53 13.73 0.34
C SER A 164 -3.14 13.71 0.97
N ILE A 165 -3.03 13.98 2.27
CA ILE A 165 -1.76 13.97 3.01
C ILE A 165 -1.13 12.57 2.96
N VAL A 166 -1.92 11.50 3.13
CA VAL A 166 -1.42 10.13 2.99
C VAL A 166 -0.80 9.91 1.61
N TYR A 167 -1.45 10.32 0.53
CA TYR A 167 -0.90 10.17 -0.81
C TYR A 167 0.33 11.05 -1.07
N LEU A 168 0.41 12.23 -0.45
CA LEU A 168 1.62 13.06 -0.49
C LEU A 168 2.81 12.37 0.21
N VAL A 169 2.57 11.79 1.39
CA VAL A 169 3.57 11.01 2.12
C VAL A 169 3.98 9.78 1.31
N LEU A 170 3.04 9.05 0.72
CA LEU A 170 3.35 7.90 -0.15
C LEU A 170 4.17 8.31 -1.38
N THR A 171 3.93 9.49 -1.95
CA THR A 171 4.77 10.04 -3.02
C THR A 171 6.21 10.19 -2.55
N SER A 172 6.44 10.75 -1.36
CA SER A 172 7.79 10.83 -0.79
C SER A 172 8.39 9.45 -0.46
N ALA A 173 7.58 8.50 0.00
CA ALA A 173 8.01 7.13 0.26
C ALA A 173 8.49 6.44 -1.01
N THR A 174 7.80 6.62 -2.15
CA THR A 174 8.32 6.11 -3.43
C THR A 174 9.70 6.69 -3.71
N VAL A 175 9.92 8.00 -3.60
CA VAL A 175 11.26 8.61 -3.82
C VAL A 175 12.33 7.97 -2.94
N ILE A 176 12.00 7.64 -1.70
CA ILE A 176 12.90 6.95 -0.77
C ILE A 176 13.19 5.51 -1.23
N GLU A 177 12.20 4.78 -1.76
CA GLU A 177 12.38 3.43 -2.32
C GLU A 177 13.40 3.43 -3.48
N SER A 178 13.34 4.44 -4.36
CA SER A 178 14.30 4.54 -5.47
C SER A 178 15.74 4.71 -5.03
N ARG A 179 15.98 5.09 -3.78
CA ARG A 179 17.31 5.22 -3.18
C ARG A 179 17.78 3.93 -2.47
N GLY A 180 17.04 2.83 -2.61
CA GLY A 180 17.41 1.51 -2.10
C GLY A 180 16.86 1.16 -0.71
N ILE A 181 15.98 1.98 -0.14
CA ILE A 181 15.35 1.71 1.16
C ILE A 181 14.06 0.93 0.95
N ASN A 182 13.92 -0.27 1.54
CA ASN A 182 12.74 -1.10 1.36
C ASN A 182 11.52 -0.54 2.11
N VAL A 183 10.64 0.15 1.38
CA VAL A 183 9.35 0.67 1.87
C VAL A 183 8.15 0.01 1.18
N ARG A 184 8.36 -1.15 0.52
CA ARG A 184 7.28 -1.86 -0.20
C ARG A 184 6.09 -2.20 0.68
N GLY A 185 6.31 -2.51 1.95
CA GLY A 185 5.24 -2.77 2.91
C GLY A 185 4.33 -1.56 3.17
N VAL A 186 4.87 -0.34 3.07
CA VAL A 186 4.10 0.90 3.23
C VAL A 186 3.34 1.24 1.94
N ILE A 187 3.99 1.09 0.78
CA ILE A 187 3.40 1.35 -0.54
C ILE A 187 2.29 0.34 -0.86
N GLY A 188 2.52 -0.94 -0.57
CA GLY A 188 1.55 -2.03 -0.74
C GLY A 188 0.29 -1.85 0.11
N ASN A 189 0.38 -1.16 1.24
CA ASN A 189 -0.75 -0.87 2.15
C ASN A 189 -1.38 0.52 1.95
N SER A 190 -1.15 1.15 0.79
CA SER A 190 -1.63 2.50 0.48
C SER A 190 -3.16 2.67 0.60
N ARG A 191 -3.96 1.68 0.16
CA ARG A 191 -5.42 1.72 0.26
C ARG A 191 -5.94 1.66 1.70
N PRO A 192 -5.52 0.67 2.54
CA PRO A 192 -5.86 0.68 3.96
C PRO A 192 -5.46 1.96 4.69
N LEU A 193 -4.26 2.51 4.40
CA LEU A 193 -3.78 3.76 4.99
C LEU A 193 -4.69 4.95 4.62
N ALA A 194 -5.06 5.06 3.34
CA ALA A 194 -5.99 6.08 2.88
C ALA A 194 -7.37 5.94 3.53
N LEU A 195 -7.91 4.73 3.65
CA LEU A 195 -9.19 4.47 4.31
C LEU A 195 -9.16 4.83 5.80
N ALA A 196 -8.08 4.49 6.51
CA ALA A 196 -7.90 4.85 7.90
C ALA A 196 -7.84 6.38 8.08
N ALA A 197 -7.08 7.08 7.23
CA ALA A 197 -7.01 8.54 7.26
C ALA A 197 -8.35 9.20 6.92
N PHE A 198 -9.10 8.64 5.96
CA PHE A 198 -10.47 9.08 5.68
C PHE A 198 -11.36 8.94 6.92
N GLY A 199 -11.31 7.78 7.60
CA GLY A 199 -12.07 7.53 8.82
C GLY A 199 -11.72 8.51 9.94
N ILE A 200 -10.44 8.80 10.16
CA ILE A 200 -9.97 9.79 11.15
C ILE A 200 -10.48 11.19 10.79
N GLY A 201 -10.35 11.59 9.52
CA GLY A 201 -10.86 12.88 9.07
C GLY A 201 -12.39 12.98 9.14
N LEU A 202 -13.10 11.86 8.95
CA LEU A 202 -14.56 11.78 9.11
C LEU A 202 -14.97 11.87 10.57
N LEU A 203 -14.27 11.22 11.48
CA LEU A 203 -14.46 11.40 12.92
C LEU A 203 -14.28 12.86 13.31
N TYR A 204 -13.18 13.49 12.87
CA TYR A 204 -12.92 14.90 13.15
C TYR A 204 -14.01 15.81 12.57
N SER A 205 -14.41 15.57 11.32
CA SER A 205 -15.51 16.30 10.68
C SER A 205 -16.79 16.19 11.48
N LEU A 206 -17.17 14.97 11.86
CA LEU A 206 -18.38 14.70 12.62
C LEU A 206 -18.32 15.39 13.99
N LEU A 207 -17.20 15.34 14.71
CA LEU A 207 -17.05 16.00 16.01
C LEU A 207 -17.11 17.53 15.92
N SER A 208 -16.61 18.10 14.82
CA SER A 208 -16.58 19.55 14.59
C SER A 208 -17.96 20.16 14.31
N ILE A 209 -18.97 19.35 13.97
CA ILE A 209 -20.33 19.84 13.75
C ILE A 209 -20.96 20.28 15.08
N PRO A 210 -21.45 21.53 15.21
CA PRO A 210 -22.06 22.01 16.44
C PRO A 210 -23.34 21.21 16.73
N LYS A 211 -23.35 20.51 17.87
CA LYS A 211 -24.44 19.64 18.32
C LYS A 211 -24.35 19.43 19.84
N PRO A 212 -25.39 18.90 20.49
CA PRO A 212 -25.36 18.62 21.93
C PRO A 212 -24.21 17.66 22.28
N SER A 213 -23.57 17.87 23.43
CA SER A 213 -22.41 17.10 23.89
C SER A 213 -22.66 15.58 23.93
N ILE A 214 -23.89 15.18 24.28
CA ILE A 214 -24.34 13.78 24.32
C ILE A 214 -24.13 13.08 22.97
N TRP A 215 -24.34 13.78 21.85
CA TRP A 215 -24.17 13.21 20.51
C TRP A 215 -22.69 12.99 20.17
N ASN A 216 -21.78 13.82 20.68
CA ASN A 216 -20.34 13.57 20.53
C ASN A 216 -19.93 12.27 21.22
N THR A 217 -20.48 12.00 22.41
CA THR A 217 -20.24 10.75 23.14
C THR A 217 -20.70 9.54 22.32
N TYR A 218 -21.91 9.59 21.73
CA TYR A 218 -22.39 8.50 20.87
C TYR A 218 -21.51 8.29 19.63
N ILE A 219 -21.08 9.37 18.97
CA ILE A 219 -20.19 9.28 17.80
C ILE A 219 -18.86 8.64 18.18
N LEU A 220 -18.27 9.04 19.32
CA LEU A 220 -17.03 8.44 19.82
C LEU A 220 -17.21 6.94 20.10
N ILE A 221 -18.29 6.55 20.78
CA ILE A 221 -18.57 5.13 21.07
C ILE A 221 -18.67 4.33 19.77
N VAL A 222 -19.42 4.81 18.78
CA VAL A 222 -19.56 4.13 17.47
C VAL A 222 -18.20 3.98 16.78
N PHE A 223 -17.38 5.04 16.77
CA PHE A 223 -16.06 4.98 16.17
C PHE A 223 -15.10 4.04 16.91
N ILE A 224 -15.16 4.00 18.24
CA ILE A 224 -14.38 3.05 19.05
C ILE A 224 -14.78 1.61 18.73
N ILE A 225 -16.08 1.32 18.59
CA ILE A 225 -16.57 -0.01 18.22
C ILE A 225 -16.08 -0.40 16.82
N ILE A 226 -16.20 0.50 15.84
CA ILE A 226 -15.72 0.26 14.46
C ILE A 226 -14.20 0.05 14.43
N ALA A 227 -13.44 0.89 15.14
CA ALA A 227 -12.00 0.77 15.24
C ALA A 227 -11.57 -0.54 15.92
N SER A 228 -12.22 -0.90 17.03
CA SER A 228 -11.94 -2.15 17.76
C SER A 228 -12.22 -3.38 16.90
N THR A 229 -13.36 -3.39 16.20
CA THR A 229 -13.72 -4.46 15.26
C THR A 229 -12.70 -4.58 14.13
N SER A 230 -12.25 -3.44 13.58
CA SER A 230 -11.24 -3.40 12.53
C SER A 230 -9.87 -3.90 13.02
N ILE A 231 -9.46 -3.55 14.24
CA ILE A 231 -8.22 -4.02 14.86
C ILE A 231 -8.29 -5.53 15.12
N ILE A 232 -9.40 -6.02 15.66
CA ILE A 232 -9.62 -7.47 15.89
C ILE A 232 -9.57 -8.22 14.56
N TYR A 233 -10.26 -7.74 13.52
CA TYR A 233 -10.26 -8.35 12.20
C TYR A 233 -8.85 -8.36 11.58
N ALA A 234 -8.13 -7.24 11.66
CA ALA A 234 -6.75 -7.16 11.18
C ALA A 234 -5.83 -8.11 11.96
N GLY A 235 -5.96 -8.18 13.28
CA GLY A 235 -5.22 -9.10 14.14
C GLY A 235 -5.52 -10.57 13.80
N TYR A 236 -6.79 -10.90 13.57
CA TYR A 236 -7.21 -12.24 13.15
C TYR A 236 -6.63 -12.62 11.79
N LYS A 237 -6.66 -11.71 10.81
CA LYS A 237 -6.09 -11.95 9.48
C LYS A 237 -4.56 -12.14 9.54
N LEU A 238 -3.88 -11.36 10.37
CA LEU A 238 -2.44 -11.52 10.62
C LEU A 238 -2.14 -12.85 11.30
N TYR A 239 -3.00 -13.29 12.23
CA TYR A 239 -2.87 -14.57 12.91
C TYR A 239 -2.99 -15.76 11.94
N ILE A 240 -4.03 -15.77 11.09
CA ILE A 240 -4.20 -16.82 10.07
C ILE A 240 -3.04 -16.84 9.08
N SER A 241 -2.66 -15.68 8.55
CA SER A 241 -1.54 -15.61 7.60
C SER A 241 -0.21 -16.07 8.23
N GLY A 242 -0.04 -15.87 9.55
CA GLY A 242 1.10 -16.41 10.27
C GLY A 242 1.09 -17.94 10.38
N LEU A 243 -0.09 -18.55 10.56
CA LEU A 243 -0.25 -20.01 10.64
C LEU A 243 0.06 -20.69 9.30
N GLU A 244 -0.45 -20.18 8.19
CA GLU A 244 -0.19 -20.74 6.84
C GLU A 244 1.32 -20.74 6.49
N VAL A 245 2.04 -19.71 6.94
CA VAL A 245 3.51 -19.63 6.76
C VAL A 245 4.24 -20.66 7.62
N VAL A 246 3.76 -20.94 8.83
CA VAL A 246 4.35 -21.97 9.68
C VAL A 246 4.10 -23.37 9.11
N GLU A 247 2.88 -23.66 8.69
CA GLU A 247 2.51 -24.95 8.08
C GLU A 247 3.35 -25.23 6.83
N SER A 248 3.50 -24.24 5.94
CA SER A 248 4.34 -24.41 4.72
C SER A 248 5.82 -24.62 5.03
N ILE A 249 6.36 -24.00 6.09
CA ILE A 249 7.75 -24.23 6.52
C ILE A 249 7.90 -25.63 7.14
N GLU A 250 6.93 -26.09 7.94
CA GLU A 250 6.94 -27.44 8.52
C GLU A 250 6.88 -28.53 7.43
N GLU A 251 6.07 -28.34 6.40
CA GLU A 251 6.02 -29.22 5.23
C GLU A 251 7.35 -29.23 4.44
N GLU A 252 7.93 -28.06 4.17
CA GLU A 252 9.24 -27.94 3.49
C GLU A 252 10.35 -28.66 4.28
N LEU A 253 10.33 -28.54 5.61
CA LEU A 253 11.31 -29.18 6.48
C LEU A 253 11.13 -30.69 6.57
N TYR A 254 9.89 -31.18 6.54
CA TYR A 254 9.59 -32.60 6.47
C TYR A 254 10.10 -33.20 5.17
N GLU A 255 9.82 -32.60 4.01
CA GLU A 255 10.30 -33.12 2.72
C GLU A 255 11.83 -33.22 2.68
N LYS A 256 12.52 -32.26 3.29
CA LYS A 256 13.98 -32.23 3.38
C LYS A 256 14.56 -33.35 4.25
N HIS A 257 13.92 -33.69 5.37
CA HIS A 257 14.41 -34.70 6.32
C HIS A 257 13.72 -36.07 6.17
N ARG A 258 12.79 -36.23 5.20
CA ARG A 258 12.06 -37.50 4.97
C ARG A 258 12.98 -38.71 4.78
N ARG A 259 14.17 -38.51 4.20
CA ARG A 259 15.16 -39.59 3.98
C ARG A 259 15.88 -40.05 5.26
N GLU A 260 15.76 -39.31 6.35
CA GLU A 260 16.38 -39.65 7.65
C GLU A 260 15.49 -40.58 8.51
N ILE A 261 14.24 -40.78 8.08
CA ILE A 261 13.30 -41.70 8.72
C ILE A 261 13.59 -43.11 8.22
N LYS A 262 14.00 -44.03 9.12
CA LYS A 262 14.35 -45.42 8.79
C LYS A 262 13.14 -46.34 8.54
N VAL A 263 12.09 -45.84 7.90
CA VAL A 263 10.89 -46.63 7.57
C VAL A 263 11.07 -47.18 6.16
N VAL A 264 11.10 -48.52 6.01
CA VAL A 264 11.15 -49.17 4.70
C VAL A 264 9.73 -49.16 4.12
N PRO A 265 9.48 -48.53 2.96
CA PRO A 265 8.14 -48.46 2.39
C PRO A 265 7.69 -49.86 1.95
N SER A 266 6.64 -50.38 2.59
CA SER A 266 5.97 -51.63 2.22
C SER A 266 4.46 -51.41 2.26
N PRO A 267 3.67 -51.97 1.32
CA PRO A 267 2.22 -51.79 1.27
C PRO A 267 1.50 -52.24 2.54
N GLU A 268 2.09 -53.13 3.33
CA GLU A 268 1.57 -53.61 4.63
C GLU A 268 1.63 -52.53 5.73
N TYR A 269 2.48 -51.51 5.57
CA TYR A 269 2.72 -50.45 6.58
C TYR A 269 2.24 -49.06 6.13
N SER A 270 1.33 -48.97 5.15
CA SER A 270 0.83 -47.69 4.63
C SER A 270 0.16 -46.81 5.70
N LEU A 271 -0.62 -47.41 6.60
CA LEU A 271 -1.26 -46.72 7.74
C LEU A 271 -0.24 -46.23 8.78
N PHE A 272 0.85 -46.98 8.96
CA PHE A 272 1.95 -46.57 9.82
C PHE A 272 2.73 -45.39 9.23
N GLU A 273 3.02 -45.43 7.92
CA GLU A 273 3.71 -44.34 7.23
C GLU A 273 2.89 -43.04 7.28
N GLU A 274 1.56 -43.13 7.13
CA GLU A 274 0.66 -41.99 7.27
C GLU A 274 0.67 -41.43 8.70
N ALA A 275 0.61 -42.29 9.72
CA ALA A 275 0.64 -41.88 11.11
C ALA A 275 1.99 -41.27 11.52
N VAL A 276 3.10 -41.84 11.04
CA VAL A 276 4.46 -41.30 11.21
C VAL A 276 4.58 -39.94 10.54
N ARG A 277 4.11 -39.80 9.30
CA ARG A 277 4.10 -38.53 8.59
C ARG A 277 3.30 -37.47 9.34
N GLU A 278 2.11 -37.80 9.81
CA GLU A 278 1.25 -36.85 10.52
C GLU A 278 1.84 -36.42 11.86
N PHE A 279 2.55 -37.30 12.57
CA PHE A 279 3.28 -36.96 13.78
C PHE A 279 4.51 -36.08 13.51
N VAL A 280 5.32 -36.39 12.50
CA VAL A 280 6.53 -35.59 12.20
C VAL A 280 6.15 -34.19 11.71
N VAL A 281 5.20 -34.10 10.77
CA VAL A 281 4.76 -32.83 10.17
C VAL A 281 3.98 -32.02 11.20
N ASN A 282 2.89 -32.57 11.73
CA ASN A 282 1.89 -31.80 12.49
C ASN A 282 2.00 -31.96 14.01
N GLY A 283 2.92 -32.78 14.52
CA GLY A 283 3.05 -33.08 15.95
C GLY A 283 1.88 -33.90 16.53
N LYS A 284 0.97 -34.41 15.68
CA LYS A 284 -0.22 -35.17 16.10
C LYS A 284 0.16 -36.63 16.36
N LYS A 285 0.17 -37.02 17.64
CA LYS A 285 0.60 -38.35 18.09
C LYS A 285 -0.51 -39.40 18.17
N ASP A 286 -1.78 -38.99 18.14
CA ASP A 286 -2.91 -39.86 18.47
C ASP A 286 -3.02 -41.08 17.55
N LYS A 287 -2.89 -40.89 16.23
CA LYS A 287 -2.93 -42.00 15.26
C LYS A 287 -1.72 -42.92 15.37
N LEU A 288 -0.54 -42.35 15.66
CA LEU A 288 0.69 -43.12 15.82
C LEU A 288 0.63 -44.00 17.08
N ILE A 289 0.15 -43.45 18.20
CA ILE A 289 -0.08 -44.21 19.44
C ILE A 289 -1.11 -45.32 19.19
N ALA A 290 -2.26 -45.00 18.58
CA ALA A 290 -3.30 -46.00 18.33
C ALA A 290 -2.79 -47.18 17.49
N TYR A 291 -2.02 -46.89 16.44
CA TYR A 291 -1.42 -47.92 15.59
C TYR A 291 -0.38 -48.75 16.33
N LEU A 292 0.54 -48.11 17.06
CA LEU A 292 1.57 -48.83 17.83
C LEU A 292 0.99 -49.67 18.95
N VAL A 293 -0.05 -49.19 19.64
CA VAL A 293 -0.76 -49.98 20.66
C VAL A 293 -1.39 -51.22 20.02
N HIS A 294 -2.01 -51.09 18.83
CA HIS A 294 -2.59 -52.23 18.13
C HIS A 294 -1.54 -53.29 17.78
N GLU A 295 -0.42 -52.89 17.17
CA GLU A 295 0.68 -53.79 16.82
C GLU A 295 1.29 -54.48 18.05
N LEU A 296 1.57 -53.72 19.12
CA LEU A 296 2.15 -54.29 20.34
C LEU A 296 1.20 -55.23 21.08
N THR A 297 -0.10 -54.98 20.98
CA THR A 297 -1.12 -55.89 21.53
C THR A 297 -1.19 -57.17 20.70
N ASN A 298 -1.08 -57.07 19.37
CA ASN A 298 -1.02 -58.24 18.47
C ASN A 298 0.24 -59.08 18.72
N ASP A 299 1.35 -58.44 19.11
CA ASP A 299 2.60 -59.09 19.54
C ASP A 299 2.53 -59.68 20.97
N GLY A 300 1.38 -59.57 21.66
CA GLY A 300 1.12 -60.20 22.95
C GLY A 300 1.69 -59.48 24.17
N LEU A 301 2.06 -58.20 24.03
CA LEU A 301 2.54 -57.39 25.15
C LEU A 301 1.39 -57.01 26.10
N ASP A 302 1.67 -57.06 27.40
CA ASP A 302 0.72 -56.63 28.42
C ASP A 302 0.64 -55.09 28.48
N TYR A 303 -0.51 -54.56 28.91
CA TYR A 303 -0.81 -53.12 28.96
C TYR A 303 0.30 -52.30 29.62
N LYS A 304 0.86 -52.81 30.72
CA LYS A 304 1.92 -52.12 31.45
C LYS A 304 3.22 -52.02 30.65
N MET A 305 3.56 -53.04 29.86
CA MET A 305 4.73 -53.02 28.97
C MET A 305 4.52 -52.10 27.77
N ILE A 306 3.29 -52.00 27.27
CA ILE A 306 2.92 -51.09 26.18
C ILE A 306 3.06 -49.63 26.62
N ILE A 307 2.57 -49.28 27.81
CA ILE A 307 2.69 -47.93 28.36
C ILE A 307 4.16 -47.56 28.60
N ASP A 308 4.97 -48.45 29.18
CA ASP A 308 6.41 -48.19 29.38
C ASP A 308 7.15 -47.95 28.05
N LYS A 309 6.84 -48.72 27.00
CA LYS A 309 7.45 -48.55 25.67
C LYS A 309 7.00 -47.28 24.95
N LEU A 310 5.79 -46.81 25.20
CA LEU A 310 5.23 -45.62 24.54
C LEU A 310 5.34 -44.35 25.40
N ASP A 311 5.91 -44.42 26.61
CA ASP A 311 5.93 -43.32 27.58
C ASP A 311 6.53 -42.02 26.98
N LYS A 312 7.64 -42.12 26.25
CA LYS A 312 8.26 -40.98 25.56
C LYS A 312 7.34 -40.33 24.53
N LEU A 313 6.55 -41.12 23.80
CA LEU A 313 5.60 -40.62 22.81
C LEU A 313 4.35 -40.03 23.48
N ILE A 314 3.84 -40.69 24.52
CA ILE A 314 2.68 -40.25 25.31
C ILE A 314 2.97 -38.93 26.01
N ASN A 315 4.17 -38.76 26.56
CA ASN A 315 4.59 -37.55 27.28
C ASN A 315 5.14 -36.45 26.37
N TYR A 316 5.29 -36.70 25.06
CA TYR A 316 5.72 -35.68 24.11
C TYR A 316 4.73 -34.51 24.07
N SER A 317 5.24 -33.29 24.24
CA SER A 317 4.49 -32.04 24.06
C SER A 317 5.20 -31.17 23.03
N SER A 318 4.45 -30.66 22.04
CA SER A 318 5.03 -29.83 21.00
C SER A 318 5.41 -28.45 21.55
N VAL A 319 6.55 -27.94 21.11
CA VAL A 319 7.10 -26.65 21.53
C VAL A 319 6.48 -25.50 20.72
N VAL A 320 5.81 -25.80 19.60
CA VAL A 320 5.20 -24.83 18.66
C VAL A 320 4.05 -23.98 19.25
N THR A 321 3.67 -24.13 20.52
CA THR A 321 2.66 -23.27 21.16
C THR A 321 3.10 -21.81 21.36
N CYS A 322 4.38 -21.48 21.13
CA CYS A 322 4.93 -20.14 21.38
C CYS A 322 5.02 -19.26 20.12
N LYS A 323 4.35 -18.09 20.19
CA LYS A 323 4.17 -16.99 19.20
C LYS A 323 5.39 -16.46 18.41
N ARG A 324 6.60 -16.99 18.57
CA ARG A 324 7.78 -16.65 17.77
C ARG A 324 8.54 -17.89 17.38
N VAL A 325 8.03 -18.53 16.36
CA VAL A 325 8.61 -19.73 15.78
C VAL A 325 9.70 -19.30 14.78
N ASN A 326 10.96 -19.55 15.12
CA ASN A 326 12.10 -19.36 14.21
C ASN A 326 12.28 -20.64 13.40
N ARG A 327 12.63 -20.56 12.11
CA ARG A 327 12.91 -21.73 11.25
C ARG A 327 13.86 -22.73 11.90
N ARG A 328 14.86 -22.25 12.66
CA ARG A 328 15.79 -23.11 13.41
C ARG A 328 15.13 -23.92 14.53
N ILE A 329 14.11 -23.36 15.18
CA ILE A 329 13.38 -24.04 16.25
C ILE A 329 12.47 -25.12 15.65
N LEU A 330 11.81 -24.82 14.53
CA LEU A 330 11.05 -25.84 13.77
C LEU A 330 11.96 -26.96 13.24
N GLU A 331 13.13 -26.61 12.72
CA GLU A 331 14.13 -27.60 12.27
C GLU A 331 14.57 -28.52 13.41
N MET A 332 14.82 -27.96 14.60
CA MET A 332 15.13 -28.75 15.79
C MET A 332 13.96 -29.64 16.19
N GLU A 333 12.74 -29.11 16.20
CA GLU A 333 11.56 -29.85 16.64
C GLU A 333 11.20 -31.00 15.67
N VAL A 334 11.27 -30.77 14.36
CA VAL A 334 11.09 -31.83 13.35
C VAL A 334 12.17 -32.91 13.51
N ARG A 335 13.43 -32.52 13.76
CA ARG A 335 14.52 -33.47 13.99
C ARG A 335 14.32 -34.27 15.27
N ASP A 336 13.86 -33.65 16.35
CA ASP A 336 13.57 -34.34 17.62
C ASP A 336 12.43 -35.35 17.46
N ARG A 337 11.37 -35.01 16.70
CA ARG A 337 10.28 -35.95 16.36
C ARG A 337 10.79 -37.14 15.54
N ILE A 338 11.66 -36.90 14.56
CA ILE A 338 12.28 -37.96 13.74
C ILE A 338 13.16 -38.87 14.61
N ASN A 339 13.96 -38.28 15.50
CA ASN A 339 14.80 -39.04 16.43
C ASN A 339 13.95 -39.91 17.37
N LEU A 340 12.84 -39.38 17.89
CA LEU A 340 11.93 -40.12 18.77
C LEU A 340 11.30 -41.32 18.05
N ILE A 341 10.90 -41.17 16.79
CA ILE A 341 10.42 -42.29 15.97
C ILE A 341 11.52 -43.33 15.72
N ASN A 342 12.73 -42.87 15.38
CA ASN A 342 13.85 -43.77 15.12
C ASN A 342 14.27 -44.54 16.38
N GLU A 343 14.24 -43.93 17.56
CA GLU A 343 14.46 -44.60 18.85
C GLU A 343 13.40 -45.67 19.09
N LEU A 344 12.11 -45.34 18.95
CA LEU A 344 11.00 -46.27 19.12
C LEU A 344 11.12 -47.45 18.14
N LEU A 345 11.40 -47.20 16.86
CA LEU A 345 11.56 -48.27 15.87
C LEU A 345 12.73 -49.19 16.20
N ASN A 346 13.86 -48.66 16.67
CA ASN A 346 14.99 -49.49 17.07
C ASN A 346 14.66 -50.35 18.30
N GLU A 347 13.96 -49.80 19.31
CA GLU A 347 13.52 -50.55 20.50
C GLU A 347 12.49 -51.64 20.18
N LEU A 348 11.66 -51.42 19.16
CA LEU A 348 10.69 -52.41 18.69
C LEU A 348 11.33 -53.51 17.83
N LEU A 349 12.27 -53.16 16.95
CA LEU A 349 12.97 -54.12 16.08
C LEU A 349 14.03 -54.95 16.82
N SER A 350 14.68 -54.38 17.84
CA SER A 350 15.67 -55.08 18.67
C SER A 350 15.10 -56.31 19.37
N ASN A 351 13.80 -56.34 19.65
CA ASN A 351 13.14 -57.43 20.39
C ASN A 351 12.66 -58.58 19.50
N LYS A 352 12.68 -58.44 18.16
CA LYS A 352 12.34 -59.54 17.24
C LYS A 352 13.50 -60.51 16.99
N ASN A 353 14.71 -60.19 17.46
CA ASN A 353 15.93 -60.98 17.24
C ASN A 353 16.44 -61.72 18.49
N THR A 354 15.61 -61.83 19.53
CA THR A 354 15.82 -62.69 20.71
C THR A 354 14.56 -63.52 20.92
#